data_AF-A0A3A5HJE8-F1
#
_entry.id   AF-A0A3A5HJE8-F1
#
_cell.length_a   1.000
_cell.length_b   1.000
_cell.length_c   1.000
_cell.angle_alpha   90.00
_cell.angle_beta   90.00
_cell.angle_gamma   90.00
#
_symmetry.space_group_name_H-M   'P 1'
#
loop_
_entity.id
_entity.type
_entity.pdbx_description
1 polymer ?
#
loop_
_entity_poly.entity_id
_entity_poly.type
_entity_poly.pdbx_seq_one_letter_code
_entity_poly.pdbx_strand_id
1 'polypeptide(L)'
;MEVTVNLDETGRVDDFFIPFYYSPPSQYKKPTYEKQENYIEQQVKIGEGEFALPGTLTIPQGKGPFPAIVLVHGSGPNDQDESLNSTKAFRDMAVGLANEGIAVLRYEKVTREHHLKTGFSPKFTLQEETIQDAINAVQLLHTLPEVSDQVYVLGHSQGGYAMPRILETDKNNLIKGGIIVSGPSGKFQDLMLQQQKDALERAKKQGLPPEQLEAAKANLAFWEQQIALINNPAYSKDHIPKEFQLPNAYWWYELRDYVPTKLAAKQNVPLFIMQGAKDLQVPPSDLQDWQNALSKRKNVSYKMYPDLIHLLVNYKGKPDFSEYAIPANVPIEVIKDIGNWVKGEKTSMTFTDVGSDFWAYKEIQFLVDKGYISGYKDGSFQPNKTVTRAHAAKLLANALGFDHTLAKDSTVFKDVASDNEFLPYIHFLKQKGIISGFKDGTFRPNEELTRAQLAKLLSAAFNLKGHPTKPFKDVNKEYWASPYIDALAAHNIAIGNSNGTFGPTQKVTRAQTAAFLYRTIHLQK
;
A
#
# COMPACT_ATOMS: atom_id res chain seq x y z
N MET A 1 -28.00 1.99 -20.15
CA MET A 1 -27.05 3.09 -20.40
C MET A 1 -27.56 4.27 -19.62
N GLU A 2 -26.78 4.73 -18.65
CA GLU A 2 -27.04 5.97 -17.92
C GLU A 2 -26.43 7.12 -18.73
N VAL A 3 -27.12 8.25 -18.85
CA VAL A 3 -26.62 9.44 -19.53
C VAL A 3 -26.88 10.61 -18.59
N THR A 4 -25.82 11.33 -18.24
CA THR A 4 -25.94 12.57 -17.47
C THR A 4 -26.00 13.73 -18.46
N VAL A 5 -27.01 14.58 -18.33
CA VAL A 5 -27.17 15.80 -19.12
C VAL A 5 -27.26 16.97 -18.14
N ASN A 6 -26.27 17.84 -18.19
CA ASN A 6 -26.22 19.06 -17.39
C ASN A 6 -26.92 20.17 -18.15
N LEU A 7 -27.81 20.90 -17.46
CA LEU A 7 -28.56 22.00 -18.04
C LEU A 7 -28.11 23.33 -17.42
N ASP A 8 -27.99 24.36 -18.24
CA ASP A 8 -27.76 25.73 -17.77
C ASP A 8 -29.03 26.30 -17.09
N GLU A 9 -28.90 27.50 -16.50
CA GLU A 9 -30.02 28.19 -15.83
C GLU A 9 -31.21 28.49 -16.77
N THR A 10 -31.00 28.42 -18.09
CA THR A 10 -32.04 28.61 -19.12
C THR A 10 -32.68 27.31 -19.59
N GLY A 11 -32.23 26.17 -19.06
CA GLY A 11 -32.70 24.83 -19.41
C GLY A 11 -32.09 24.25 -20.70
N ARG A 12 -31.00 24.84 -21.23
CA ARG A 12 -30.28 24.31 -22.40
C ARG A 12 -29.18 23.36 -21.95
N VAL A 13 -28.80 22.42 -22.82
CA VAL A 13 -27.68 21.49 -22.56
C VAL A 13 -26.38 22.28 -22.42
N ASP A 14 -25.77 22.20 -21.24
CA ASP A 14 -24.49 22.81 -20.89
C ASP A 14 -23.33 21.81 -21.05
N ASP A 15 -23.54 20.57 -20.59
CA ASP A 15 -22.59 19.46 -20.74
C ASP A 15 -23.35 18.12 -20.81
N PHE A 16 -22.68 17.04 -21.24
CA PHE A 16 -23.22 15.70 -21.15
C PHE A 16 -22.11 14.66 -20.96
N PHE A 17 -22.43 13.59 -20.24
CA PHE A 17 -21.53 12.49 -19.97
C PHE A 17 -22.21 11.14 -20.21
N ILE A 18 -21.51 10.27 -20.93
CA ILE A 18 -21.89 8.87 -21.12
C ILE A 18 -20.78 8.02 -20.50
N PRO A 19 -21.04 7.31 -19.38
CA PRO A 19 -20.05 6.50 -18.72
C PRO A 19 -19.61 5.34 -19.60
N PHE A 20 -18.30 5.11 -19.65
CA PHE A 20 -17.70 3.95 -20.32
C PHE A 20 -18.02 2.63 -19.60
N TYR A 21 -18.19 2.70 -18.27
CA TYR A 21 -18.56 1.58 -17.41
C TYR A 21 -19.87 1.91 -16.69
N TYR A 22 -20.87 1.04 -16.85
CA TYR A 22 -22.14 1.18 -16.15
C TYR A 22 -22.15 0.30 -14.90
N SER A 23 -22.32 0.95 -13.75
CA SER A 23 -22.51 0.33 -12.44
C SER A 23 -23.99 0.34 -12.08
N PRO A 24 -24.74 -0.76 -12.26
CA PRO A 24 -26.16 -0.76 -11.91
C PRO A 24 -26.30 -0.54 -10.40
N PRO A 25 -27.09 0.44 -9.94
CA PRO A 25 -27.26 0.70 -8.51
C PRO A 25 -27.70 -0.54 -7.71
N SER A 26 -28.41 -1.47 -8.36
CA SER A 26 -28.87 -2.75 -7.77
C SER A 26 -27.75 -3.73 -7.41
N GLN A 27 -26.52 -3.52 -7.88
CA GLN A 27 -25.39 -4.43 -7.60
C GLN A 27 -24.58 -4.02 -6.37
N TYR A 28 -24.64 -2.75 -5.98
CA TYR A 28 -23.97 -2.28 -4.77
C TYR A 28 -24.68 -2.77 -3.51
N LYS A 29 -23.90 -3.16 -2.51
CA LYS A 29 -24.40 -3.52 -1.17
C LYS A 29 -23.74 -2.60 -0.15
N LYS A 30 -24.54 -2.07 0.77
CA LYS A 30 -24.02 -1.25 1.87
C LYS A 30 -23.06 -2.07 2.74
N PRO A 31 -21.96 -1.48 3.22
CA PRO A 31 -21.04 -2.17 4.11
C PRO A 31 -21.71 -2.48 5.46
N THR A 32 -21.36 -3.62 6.06
CA THR A 32 -21.95 -4.08 7.33
C THR A 32 -21.60 -3.19 8.53
N TYR A 33 -20.58 -2.35 8.40
CA TYR A 33 -20.20 -1.36 9.41
C TYR A 33 -20.94 -0.03 9.26
N GLU A 34 -21.76 0.17 8.22
CA GLU A 34 -22.57 1.38 8.11
C GLU A 34 -23.61 1.42 9.23
N LYS A 35 -23.66 2.57 9.93
CA LYS A 35 -24.62 2.88 10.99
C LYS A 35 -25.15 4.28 10.72
N GLN A 36 -26.23 4.36 9.96
CA GLN A 36 -26.77 5.62 9.44
C GLN A 36 -27.11 6.61 10.57
N GLU A 37 -27.49 6.10 11.74
CA GLU A 37 -27.80 6.88 12.93
C GLU A 37 -26.63 7.71 13.49
N ASN A 38 -25.40 7.40 13.07
CA ASN A 38 -24.20 8.07 13.58
C ASN A 38 -23.69 9.19 12.66
N TYR A 39 -24.33 9.46 11.53
CA TYR A 39 -23.90 10.53 10.63
C TYR A 39 -25.08 11.18 9.90
N ILE A 40 -24.81 12.33 9.29
CA ILE A 40 -25.68 12.97 8.30
C ILE A 40 -24.89 13.21 7.01
N GLU A 41 -25.57 13.29 5.88
CA GLU A 41 -24.98 13.68 4.60
C GLU A 41 -25.57 15.01 4.16
N GLN A 42 -24.72 15.95 3.80
CA GLN A 42 -25.10 17.27 3.31
C GLN A 42 -24.52 17.50 1.91
N GLN A 43 -25.34 18.01 0.99
CA GLN A 43 -24.87 18.44 -0.32
C GLN A 43 -24.09 19.76 -0.19
N VAL A 44 -22.94 19.83 -0.85
CA VAL A 44 -22.04 20.98 -0.85
C VAL A 44 -21.54 21.26 -2.27
N LYS A 45 -20.93 22.43 -2.45
CA LYS A 45 -20.34 22.86 -3.73
C LYS A 45 -18.86 23.16 -3.52
N ILE A 46 -18.02 22.55 -4.34
CA ILE A 46 -16.56 22.71 -4.31
C ILE A 46 -16.18 23.71 -5.39
N GLY A 47 -15.43 24.75 -4.99
CA GLY A 47 -15.03 25.82 -5.89
C GLY A 47 -16.19 26.76 -6.28
N GLU A 48 -15.90 27.62 -7.25
CA GLU A 48 -16.80 28.66 -7.73
C GLU A 48 -16.75 28.74 -9.26
N GLY A 49 -17.72 29.46 -9.85
CA GLY A 49 -17.78 29.68 -11.29
C GLY A 49 -18.20 28.45 -12.09
N GLU A 50 -17.81 28.44 -13.36
CA GLU A 50 -18.26 27.46 -14.36
C GLU A 50 -17.89 26.01 -14.01
N PHE A 51 -16.70 25.80 -13.43
CA PHE A 51 -16.19 24.46 -13.09
C PHE A 51 -16.47 24.06 -11.64
N ALA A 52 -17.41 24.72 -10.96
CA ALA A 52 -17.80 24.30 -9.61
C ALA A 52 -18.35 22.88 -9.63
N LEU A 53 -18.07 22.12 -8.57
CA LEU A 53 -18.37 20.68 -8.51
C LEU A 53 -19.38 20.40 -7.39
N PRO A 54 -20.42 19.60 -7.65
CA PRO A 54 -21.25 19.09 -6.57
C PRO A 54 -20.47 18.08 -5.72
N GLY A 55 -20.79 18.03 -4.44
CA GLY A 55 -20.23 17.03 -3.54
C GLY A 55 -21.10 16.74 -2.34
N THR A 56 -20.72 15.71 -1.59
CA THR A 56 -21.38 15.31 -0.36
C THR A 56 -20.39 15.41 0.79
N LEU A 57 -20.79 16.08 1.86
CA LEU A 57 -20.11 16.07 3.14
C LEU A 57 -20.83 15.10 4.08
N THR A 58 -20.15 14.04 4.47
CA THR A 58 -20.62 13.08 5.48
C THR A 58 -20.10 13.52 6.84
N ILE A 59 -21.00 13.90 7.76
CA ILE A 59 -20.67 14.52 9.05
C ILE A 59 -21.06 13.56 10.19
N PRO A 60 -20.16 13.24 11.13
CA PRO A 60 -20.53 12.47 12.32
C PRO A 60 -21.61 13.18 13.14
N GLN A 61 -22.53 12.41 13.72
CA GLN A 61 -23.44 12.90 14.75
C GLN A 61 -22.73 12.93 16.09
N GLY A 62 -22.94 14.01 16.86
CA GLY A 62 -22.36 14.17 18.19
C GLY A 62 -21.73 15.55 18.39
N LYS A 63 -20.81 15.63 19.35
CA LYS A 63 -20.10 16.89 19.66
C LYS A 63 -18.87 17.02 18.77
N GLY A 64 -18.96 17.87 17.76
CA GLY A 64 -17.80 18.35 16.98
C GLY A 64 -17.05 19.49 17.70
N PRO A 65 -16.18 20.22 16.98
CA PRO A 65 -15.85 20.04 15.56
C PRO A 65 -15.02 18.78 15.30
N PHE A 66 -15.16 18.17 14.13
CA PHE A 66 -14.55 16.88 13.78
C PHE A 66 -13.29 17.04 12.92
N PRO A 67 -12.27 16.17 13.04
CA PRO A 67 -11.27 16.06 11.98
C PRO A 67 -11.95 15.67 10.66
N ALA A 68 -11.39 16.09 9.53
CA ALA A 68 -12.01 15.86 8.23
C ALA A 68 -11.02 15.34 7.17
N ILE A 69 -11.53 14.55 6.22
CA ILE A 69 -10.76 14.04 5.08
C ILE A 69 -11.44 14.45 3.77
N VAL A 70 -10.67 15.00 2.83
CA VAL A 70 -11.07 15.13 1.42
C VAL A 70 -10.63 13.87 0.67
N LEU A 71 -11.55 13.21 -0.04
CA LEU A 71 -11.22 12.07 -0.91
C LEU A 71 -10.96 12.53 -2.35
N VAL A 72 -9.82 12.13 -2.92
CA VAL A 72 -9.34 12.55 -4.24
C VAL A 72 -9.18 11.32 -5.14
N HIS A 73 -9.99 11.31 -6.20
CA HIS A 73 -10.20 10.17 -7.11
C HIS A 73 -8.93 9.65 -7.78
N GLY A 74 -9.02 8.40 -8.25
CA GLY A 74 -8.13 7.83 -9.24
C GLY A 74 -8.30 8.40 -10.66
N SER A 75 -7.70 7.69 -11.61
CA SER A 75 -7.73 8.05 -13.04
C SER A 75 -9.12 7.89 -13.65
N GLY A 76 -9.45 8.72 -14.64
CA GLY A 76 -10.72 8.68 -15.37
C GLY A 76 -11.82 9.58 -14.77
N PRO A 77 -12.98 9.69 -15.44
CA PRO A 77 -14.10 10.55 -15.04
C PRO A 77 -14.97 9.89 -13.95
N ASN A 78 -14.39 9.79 -12.75
CA ASN A 78 -15.03 9.17 -11.59
C ASN A 78 -16.12 10.06 -10.97
N ASP A 79 -17.16 9.41 -10.43
CA ASP A 79 -18.12 10.09 -9.56
C ASP A 79 -17.58 10.26 -8.14
N GLN A 80 -18.31 10.98 -7.30
CA GLN A 80 -17.90 11.21 -5.90
C GLN A 80 -17.81 9.94 -5.04
N ASP A 81 -18.35 8.81 -5.52
CA ASP A 81 -18.35 7.53 -4.84
C ASP A 81 -17.16 6.65 -5.24
N GLU A 82 -16.40 7.08 -6.26
CA GLU A 82 -15.44 6.25 -6.99
C GLU A 82 -16.08 4.91 -7.42
N SER A 83 -17.27 5.02 -8.02
CA SER A 83 -18.08 3.87 -8.45
C SER A 83 -17.40 3.11 -9.58
N LEU A 84 -17.20 1.80 -9.37
CA LEU A 84 -16.83 0.87 -10.43
C LEU A 84 -17.46 -0.51 -10.21
N ASN A 85 -18.20 -0.99 -11.21
CA ASN A 85 -19.07 -2.17 -11.11
C ASN A 85 -19.95 -2.10 -9.86
N SER A 86 -19.75 -3.01 -8.90
CA SER A 86 -20.52 -3.11 -7.65
C SER A 86 -19.84 -2.42 -6.46
N THR A 87 -18.68 -1.81 -6.67
CA THR A 87 -17.88 -1.16 -5.61
C THR A 87 -18.09 0.36 -5.61
N LYS A 88 -18.07 0.96 -4.42
CA LYS A 88 -18.18 2.41 -4.19
C LYS A 88 -17.20 2.83 -3.09
N ALA A 89 -15.91 2.79 -3.40
CA ALA A 89 -14.87 2.85 -2.37
C ALA A 89 -14.90 4.14 -1.55
N PHE A 90 -15.18 5.28 -2.18
CA PHE A 90 -15.25 6.56 -1.47
C PHE A 90 -16.51 6.67 -0.61
N ARG A 91 -17.63 6.09 -1.05
CA ARG A 91 -18.85 6.02 -0.23
C ARG A 91 -18.66 5.14 1.00
N ASP A 92 -18.04 3.97 0.82
CA ASP A 92 -17.71 3.05 1.91
C ASP A 92 -16.79 3.72 2.94
N MET A 93 -15.74 4.40 2.47
CA MET A 93 -14.84 5.17 3.34
C MET A 93 -15.55 6.30 4.06
N ALA A 94 -16.38 7.07 3.37
CA ALA A 94 -17.11 8.19 3.96
C ALA A 94 -17.95 7.77 5.17
N VAL A 95 -18.75 6.71 5.04
CA VAL A 95 -19.61 6.27 6.15
C VAL A 95 -18.86 5.50 7.23
N GLY A 96 -17.83 4.75 6.84
CA GLY A 96 -16.97 4.05 7.79
C GLY A 96 -16.22 5.04 8.69
N LEU A 97 -15.65 6.10 8.10
CA LEU A 97 -14.90 7.11 8.84
C LEU A 97 -15.81 8.06 9.63
N ALA A 98 -17.00 8.39 9.13
CA ALA A 98 -17.97 9.15 9.90
C ALA A 98 -18.39 8.41 11.18
N ASN A 99 -18.54 7.08 11.10
CA ASN A 99 -18.74 6.21 12.25
C ASN A 99 -17.57 6.18 13.25
N GLU A 100 -16.37 6.57 12.81
CA GLU A 100 -15.16 6.68 13.62
C GLU A 100 -14.90 8.12 14.13
N GLY A 101 -15.86 9.03 13.92
CA GLY A 101 -15.81 10.42 14.37
C GLY A 101 -15.07 11.37 13.42
N ILE A 102 -14.99 11.05 12.13
CA ILE A 102 -14.24 11.83 11.13
C ILE A 102 -15.17 12.26 10.00
N ALA A 103 -15.25 13.56 9.74
CA ALA A 103 -16.02 14.07 8.60
C ALA A 103 -15.33 13.74 7.27
N VAL A 104 -16.10 13.46 6.22
CA VAL A 104 -15.54 13.10 4.91
C VAL A 104 -16.21 13.89 3.81
N LEU A 105 -15.39 14.59 3.02
CA LEU A 105 -15.82 15.32 1.83
C LEU A 105 -15.44 14.53 0.58
N ARG A 106 -16.44 14.28 -0.24
CA ARG A 106 -16.34 13.63 -1.55
C ARG A 106 -17.09 14.49 -2.58
N TYR A 107 -16.62 14.52 -3.82
CA TYR A 107 -17.12 15.45 -4.85
C TYR A 107 -17.07 14.83 -6.23
N GLU A 108 -17.89 15.27 -7.18
CA GLU A 108 -17.80 14.78 -8.56
C GLU A 108 -16.48 15.25 -9.18
N LYS A 109 -15.78 14.40 -9.93
CA LYS A 109 -14.55 14.83 -10.60
C LYS A 109 -14.88 15.74 -11.78
N VAL A 110 -14.10 16.80 -11.98
CA VAL A 110 -14.32 17.78 -13.05
C VAL A 110 -14.41 17.17 -14.46
N THR A 111 -13.66 16.10 -14.75
CA THR A 111 -13.71 15.40 -16.05
C THR A 111 -14.98 14.58 -16.27
N ARG A 112 -15.78 14.39 -15.22
CA ARG A 112 -17.10 13.75 -15.27
C ARG A 112 -18.20 14.80 -15.33
N GLU A 113 -18.16 15.76 -14.40
CA GLU A 113 -19.17 16.82 -14.29
C GLU A 113 -19.14 17.77 -15.49
N HIS A 114 -17.95 18.14 -15.93
CA HIS A 114 -17.70 19.08 -17.04
C HIS A 114 -16.99 18.35 -18.19
N HIS A 115 -17.52 17.20 -18.60
CA HIS A 115 -16.86 16.27 -19.49
C HIS A 115 -16.46 16.86 -20.84
N LEU A 116 -17.40 17.50 -21.55
CA LEU A 116 -17.11 18.13 -22.83
C LEU A 116 -16.20 19.34 -22.65
N LYS A 117 -16.48 20.18 -21.65
CA LYS A 117 -15.71 21.41 -21.40
C LYS A 117 -14.25 21.11 -21.10
N THR A 118 -13.99 20.11 -20.25
CA THR A 118 -12.62 19.64 -19.97
C THR A 118 -12.00 18.93 -21.17
N GLY A 119 -12.77 18.12 -21.90
CA GLY A 119 -12.30 17.42 -23.11
C GLY A 119 -11.89 18.36 -24.25
N PHE A 120 -12.52 19.54 -24.37
CA PHE A 120 -12.15 20.56 -25.35
C PHE A 120 -11.14 21.59 -24.83
N SER A 121 -10.72 21.50 -23.57
CA SER A 121 -9.74 22.42 -23.01
C SER A 121 -8.31 22.06 -23.46
N PRO A 122 -7.67 22.86 -24.32
CA PRO A 122 -6.41 22.48 -24.96
C PRO A 122 -5.21 22.50 -24.00
N LYS A 123 -5.34 23.13 -22.83
CA LYS A 123 -4.28 23.30 -21.82
C LYS A 123 -4.60 22.61 -20.49
N PHE A 124 -5.56 21.69 -20.48
CA PHE A 124 -5.97 21.00 -19.27
C PHE A 124 -4.87 20.06 -18.77
N THR A 125 -4.53 20.11 -17.49
CA THR A 125 -3.43 19.32 -16.92
C THR A 125 -3.85 18.65 -15.62
N LEU A 126 -2.93 17.97 -14.91
CA LEU A 126 -3.25 17.39 -13.60
C LEU A 126 -3.59 18.50 -12.59
N GLN A 127 -3.11 19.73 -12.83
CA GLN A 127 -3.46 20.90 -12.04
C GLN A 127 -4.97 21.14 -12.02
N GLU A 128 -5.59 21.26 -13.20
CA GLU A 128 -7.03 21.49 -13.34
C GLU A 128 -7.84 20.22 -13.09
N GLU A 129 -7.31 19.04 -13.42
CA GLU A 129 -8.05 17.78 -13.30
C GLU A 129 -8.22 17.31 -11.84
N THR A 130 -7.27 17.63 -10.97
CA THR A 130 -7.17 16.96 -9.66
C THR A 130 -6.67 17.87 -8.56
N ILE A 131 -5.59 18.63 -8.81
CA ILE A 131 -4.92 19.36 -7.73
C ILE A 131 -5.77 20.54 -7.24
N GLN A 132 -6.30 21.35 -8.16
CA GLN A 132 -7.05 22.56 -7.80
C GLN A 132 -8.33 22.24 -7.04
N ASP A 133 -9.07 21.21 -7.45
CA ASP A 133 -10.32 20.84 -6.79
C ASP A 133 -10.09 20.25 -5.39
N ALA A 134 -9.01 19.50 -5.20
CA ALA A 134 -8.61 19.06 -3.87
C ALA A 134 -8.31 20.24 -2.94
N ILE A 135 -7.63 21.29 -3.44
CA ILE A 135 -7.37 22.52 -2.67
C ILE A 135 -8.67 23.27 -2.37
N ASN A 136 -9.57 23.41 -3.35
CA ASN A 136 -10.86 24.06 -3.16
C ASN A 136 -11.72 23.31 -2.11
N ALA A 137 -11.69 21.98 -2.13
CA ALA A 137 -12.39 21.13 -1.16
C ALA A 137 -11.82 21.29 0.26
N VAL A 138 -10.48 21.35 0.40
CA VAL A 138 -9.83 21.65 1.69
C VAL A 138 -10.22 23.03 2.19
N GLN A 139 -10.21 24.04 1.33
CA GLN A 139 -10.60 25.41 1.70
C GLN A 139 -12.05 25.47 2.17
N LEU A 140 -12.98 24.80 1.46
CA LEU A 140 -14.38 24.69 1.87
C LEU A 140 -14.49 24.12 3.29
N LEU A 141 -13.81 23.01 3.60
CA LEU A 141 -13.88 22.40 4.93
C LEU A 141 -13.48 23.36 6.06
N HIS A 142 -12.47 24.21 5.85
CA HIS A 142 -12.04 25.22 6.84
C HIS A 142 -13.06 26.35 7.06
N THR A 143 -14.12 26.43 6.25
CA THR A 143 -15.23 27.40 6.44
C THR A 143 -16.37 26.87 7.29
N LEU A 144 -16.39 25.56 7.56
CA LEU A 144 -17.54 24.88 8.18
C LEU A 144 -17.36 24.73 9.69
N PRO A 145 -18.32 25.16 10.53
CA PRO A 145 -18.21 25.08 11.99
C PRO A 145 -18.20 23.64 12.54
N GLU A 146 -18.68 22.67 11.76
CA GLU A 146 -18.65 21.24 12.11
C GLU A 146 -17.26 20.62 11.97
N VAL A 147 -16.34 21.29 11.28
CA VAL A 147 -15.01 20.78 10.93
C VAL A 147 -13.94 21.49 11.76
N SER A 148 -13.01 20.72 12.31
CA SER A 148 -11.89 21.22 13.11
C SER A 148 -10.75 21.70 12.20
N ASP A 149 -9.70 22.26 12.79
CA ASP A 149 -8.49 22.62 12.06
C ASP A 149 -7.69 21.40 11.53
N GLN A 150 -8.12 20.18 11.89
CA GLN A 150 -7.51 18.92 11.48
C GLN A 150 -8.10 18.41 10.17
N VAL A 151 -7.67 19.00 9.04
CA VAL A 151 -8.07 18.59 7.69
C VAL A 151 -6.95 17.79 7.01
N TYR A 152 -7.32 16.65 6.43
CA TYR A 152 -6.45 15.72 5.73
C TYR A 152 -6.92 15.49 4.30
N VAL A 153 -6.05 14.97 3.45
CA VAL A 153 -6.40 14.58 2.08
C VAL A 153 -6.04 13.11 1.90
N LEU A 154 -6.95 12.32 1.33
CA LEU A 154 -6.69 10.96 0.88
C LEU A 154 -6.77 10.90 -0.63
N GLY A 155 -5.69 10.49 -1.28
CA GLY A 155 -5.62 10.28 -2.72
C GLY A 155 -5.55 8.80 -3.06
N HIS A 156 -6.45 8.32 -3.92
CA HIS A 156 -6.41 6.99 -4.48
C HIS A 156 -5.78 7.01 -5.90
N SER A 157 -4.90 6.06 -6.22
CA SER A 157 -4.32 5.91 -7.57
C SER A 157 -3.72 7.23 -8.09
N GLN A 158 -4.27 7.84 -9.15
CA GLN A 158 -3.86 9.17 -9.64
C GLN A 158 -3.94 10.27 -8.56
N GLY A 159 -4.95 10.26 -7.69
CA GLY A 159 -5.02 11.19 -6.55
C GLY A 159 -3.87 10.98 -5.57
N GLY A 160 -3.44 9.72 -5.38
CA GLY A 160 -2.25 9.37 -4.59
C GLY A 160 -0.95 9.85 -5.24
N TYR A 161 -0.85 9.71 -6.56
CA TYR A 161 0.25 10.26 -7.37
C TYR A 161 0.33 11.79 -7.30
N ALA A 162 -0.82 12.47 -7.29
CA ALA A 162 -0.94 13.91 -7.21
C ALA A 162 -0.67 14.46 -5.80
N MET A 163 -0.74 13.63 -4.75
CA MET A 163 -0.65 14.05 -3.34
C MET A 163 0.54 15.00 -3.06
N PRO A 164 1.79 14.72 -3.47
CA PRO A 164 2.88 15.66 -3.22
C PRO A 164 2.68 17.03 -3.88
N ARG A 165 2.03 17.13 -5.05
CA ARG A 165 1.72 18.42 -5.69
C ARG A 165 0.53 19.12 -5.05
N ILE A 166 -0.46 18.37 -4.54
CA ILE A 166 -1.52 18.91 -3.70
C ILE A 166 -0.91 19.58 -2.46
N LEU A 167 -0.03 18.86 -1.75
CA LEU A 167 0.68 19.39 -0.57
C LEU A 167 1.60 20.57 -0.90
N GLU A 168 2.24 20.59 -2.08
CA GLU A 168 3.06 21.72 -2.53
C GLU A 168 2.20 22.96 -2.86
N THR A 169 0.96 22.76 -3.32
CA THR A 169 0.03 23.83 -3.68
C THR A 169 -0.63 24.47 -2.45
N ASP A 170 -0.78 23.73 -1.36
CA ASP A 170 -1.29 24.24 -0.07
C ASP A 170 -0.29 25.21 0.61
N LYS A 171 -0.27 26.46 0.14
CA LYS A 171 0.62 27.51 0.68
C LYS A 171 0.27 27.95 2.11
N ASN A 172 -0.95 27.66 2.56
CA ASN A 172 -1.47 28.10 3.85
C ASN A 172 -1.33 27.02 4.94
N ASN A 173 -0.77 25.85 4.62
CA ASN A 173 -0.61 24.71 5.54
C ASN A 173 -1.95 24.28 6.18
N LEU A 174 -3.01 24.32 5.37
CA LEU A 174 -4.35 23.89 5.73
C LEU A 174 -4.46 22.36 5.86
N ILE A 175 -3.59 21.62 5.16
CA ILE A 175 -3.54 20.16 5.16
C ILE A 175 -2.58 19.66 6.25
N LYS A 176 -3.12 18.97 7.26
CA LYS A 176 -2.33 18.41 8.38
C LYS A 176 -1.66 17.09 8.06
N GLY A 177 -2.11 16.38 7.02
CA GLY A 177 -1.52 15.14 6.58
C GLY A 177 -2.09 14.64 5.25
N GLY A 178 -1.31 13.85 4.52
CA GLY A 178 -1.72 13.19 3.28
C GLY A 178 -1.76 11.67 3.41
N ILE A 179 -2.82 11.04 2.89
CA ILE A 179 -2.96 9.58 2.82
C ILE A 179 -2.87 9.17 1.35
N ILE A 180 -1.91 8.32 1.02
CA ILE A 180 -1.67 7.84 -0.34
C ILE A 180 -2.09 6.38 -0.39
N VAL A 181 -3.12 6.06 -1.18
CA VAL A 181 -3.62 4.69 -1.34
C VAL A 181 -3.41 4.24 -2.79
N SER A 182 -2.66 3.15 -2.99
CA SER A 182 -2.29 2.66 -4.33
C SER A 182 -1.69 3.77 -5.20
N GLY A 183 -0.90 4.68 -4.61
CA GLY A 183 -0.32 5.82 -5.31
C GLY A 183 0.99 5.46 -6.01
N PRO A 184 1.09 5.62 -7.34
CA PRO A 184 2.32 5.40 -8.09
C PRO A 184 3.50 6.19 -7.52
N SER A 185 4.68 5.57 -7.50
CA SER A 185 5.91 6.10 -6.89
C SER A 185 6.86 6.76 -7.90
N GLY A 186 6.78 6.36 -9.18
CA GLY A 186 7.64 6.75 -10.29
C GLY A 186 6.99 7.72 -11.28
N LYS A 187 7.46 7.75 -12.53
CA LYS A 187 6.82 8.54 -13.61
C LYS A 187 5.53 7.87 -14.06
N PHE A 188 4.48 8.64 -14.32
CA PHE A 188 3.16 8.08 -14.65
C PHE A 188 3.17 7.29 -15.97
N GLN A 189 3.90 7.76 -16.97
CA GLN A 189 4.00 7.07 -18.26
C GLN A 189 4.69 5.69 -18.15
N ASP A 190 5.64 5.53 -17.22
CA ASP A 190 6.33 4.25 -17.03
C ASP A 190 5.38 3.22 -16.42
N LEU A 191 4.51 3.64 -15.49
CA LEU A 191 3.45 2.80 -14.95
C LEU A 191 2.47 2.35 -16.03
N MET A 192 2.01 3.28 -16.89
CA MET A 192 1.09 2.93 -17.97
C MET A 192 1.71 1.88 -18.91
N LEU A 193 2.99 2.02 -19.26
CA LEU A 193 3.69 1.02 -20.05
C LEU A 193 3.74 -0.34 -19.35
N GLN A 194 4.05 -0.34 -18.05
CA GLN A 194 4.11 -1.55 -17.25
C GLN A 194 2.75 -2.26 -17.23
N GLN A 195 1.65 -1.54 -17.06
CA GLN A 195 0.30 -2.11 -17.12
C GLN A 195 0.02 -2.79 -18.47
N GLN A 196 0.47 -2.21 -19.59
CA GLN A 196 0.30 -2.83 -20.92
C GLN A 196 1.15 -4.09 -21.10
N LYS A 197 2.40 -4.06 -20.62
CA LYS A 197 3.27 -5.25 -20.62
C LYS A 197 2.66 -6.38 -19.81
N ASP A 198 2.16 -6.07 -18.62
CA ASP A 198 1.53 -7.05 -17.74
C ASP A 198 0.21 -7.57 -18.32
N ALA A 199 -0.55 -6.74 -19.03
CA ALA A 199 -1.75 -7.17 -19.74
C ALA A 199 -1.44 -8.21 -20.82
N LEU A 200 -0.41 -7.97 -21.64
CA LEU A 200 0.03 -8.93 -22.65
C LEU A 200 0.53 -10.23 -22.01
N GLU A 201 1.31 -10.16 -20.93
CA GLU A 201 1.78 -11.36 -20.23
C GLU A 201 0.64 -12.16 -19.57
N ARG A 202 -0.37 -11.48 -19.00
CA ARG A 202 -1.58 -12.14 -18.52
C ARG A 202 -2.34 -12.83 -19.65
N ALA A 203 -2.54 -12.15 -20.77
CA ALA A 203 -3.21 -12.72 -21.93
C ALA A 203 -2.52 -14.00 -22.45
N LYS A 204 -1.18 -14.01 -22.50
CA LYS A 204 -0.39 -15.20 -22.85
C LYS A 204 -0.60 -16.34 -21.84
N LYS A 205 -0.52 -16.03 -20.54
CA LYS A 205 -0.68 -17.02 -19.46
C LYS A 205 -2.08 -17.63 -19.41
N GLN A 206 -3.10 -16.85 -19.77
CA GLN A 206 -4.49 -17.31 -19.86
C GLN A 206 -4.78 -18.10 -21.16
N GLY A 207 -3.85 -18.12 -22.11
CA GLY A 207 -4.06 -18.79 -23.40
C GLY A 207 -5.14 -18.12 -24.24
N LEU A 208 -5.23 -16.78 -24.20
CA LEU A 208 -6.22 -16.04 -24.98
C LEU A 208 -6.01 -16.28 -26.50
N PRO A 209 -7.08 -16.17 -27.32
CA PRO A 209 -7.00 -16.41 -28.76
C PRO A 209 -5.91 -15.58 -29.46
N PRO A 210 -5.28 -16.08 -30.54
CA PRO A 210 -4.23 -15.36 -31.27
C PRO A 210 -4.59 -13.93 -31.65
N GLU A 211 -5.84 -13.68 -32.07
CA GLU A 211 -6.32 -12.34 -32.40
C GLU A 211 -6.24 -11.36 -31.22
N GLN A 212 -6.61 -11.80 -30.01
CA GLN A 212 -6.53 -10.97 -28.80
C GLN A 212 -5.07 -10.74 -28.38
N LEU A 213 -4.19 -11.73 -28.58
CA LEU A 213 -2.76 -11.58 -28.34
C LEU A 213 -2.13 -10.57 -29.31
N GLU A 214 -2.49 -10.61 -30.60
CA GLU A 214 -2.02 -9.62 -31.57
C GLU A 214 -2.56 -8.22 -31.28
N ALA A 215 -3.83 -8.09 -30.86
CA ALA A 215 -4.38 -6.81 -30.41
C ALA A 215 -3.64 -6.25 -29.19
N ALA A 216 -3.34 -7.10 -28.19
CA ALA A 216 -2.56 -6.69 -27.02
C ALA A 216 -1.12 -6.28 -27.38
N LYS A 217 -0.46 -6.98 -28.33
CA LYS A 217 0.86 -6.59 -28.84
C LYS A 217 0.82 -5.24 -29.57
N ALA A 218 -0.18 -5.03 -30.43
CA ALA A 218 -0.35 -3.78 -31.15
C ALA A 218 -0.59 -2.61 -30.18
N ASN A 219 -1.40 -2.83 -29.14
CA ASN A 219 -1.63 -1.83 -28.09
C ASN A 219 -0.34 -1.52 -27.31
N LEU A 220 0.45 -2.54 -26.93
CA LEU A 220 1.75 -2.33 -26.29
C LEU A 220 2.69 -1.50 -27.19
N ALA A 221 2.80 -1.85 -28.47
CA ALA A 221 3.63 -1.11 -29.43
C ALA A 221 3.19 0.35 -29.59
N PHE A 222 1.87 0.60 -29.60
CA PHE A 222 1.31 1.95 -29.58
C PHE A 222 1.79 2.72 -28.34
N TRP A 223 1.65 2.14 -27.15
CA TRP A 223 2.11 2.79 -25.91
C TRP A 223 3.62 3.03 -25.88
N GLU A 224 4.43 2.07 -26.35
CA GLU A 224 5.89 2.26 -26.49
C GLU A 224 6.22 3.46 -27.38
N GLN A 225 5.53 3.62 -28.51
CA GLN A 225 5.69 4.77 -29.40
C GLN A 225 5.28 6.07 -28.70
N GLN A 226 4.10 6.11 -28.07
CA GLN A 226 3.61 7.32 -27.41
C GLN A 226 4.53 7.76 -26.26
N ILE A 227 5.09 6.81 -25.50
CA ILE A 227 6.00 7.10 -24.40
C ILE A 227 7.37 7.56 -24.91
N ALA A 228 7.84 7.01 -26.03
CA ALA A 228 9.03 7.54 -26.69
C ALA A 228 8.85 9.00 -27.11
N LEU A 229 7.66 9.39 -27.57
CA LEU A 229 7.32 10.79 -27.86
C LEU A 229 7.28 11.64 -26.57
N ILE A 230 6.68 11.14 -25.49
CA ILE A 230 6.64 11.84 -24.18
C ILE A 230 8.06 12.12 -23.69
N ASN A 231 8.95 11.12 -23.75
CA ASN A 231 10.32 11.22 -23.25
C ASN A 231 11.27 11.95 -24.22
N ASN A 232 10.82 12.32 -25.42
CA ASN A 232 11.62 13.08 -26.36
C ASN A 232 11.82 14.52 -25.86
N PRO A 233 13.06 15.01 -25.70
CA PRO A 233 13.32 16.39 -25.27
C PRO A 233 12.71 17.46 -26.19
N ALA A 234 12.44 17.14 -27.47
CA ALA A 234 11.78 18.03 -28.42
C ALA A 234 10.28 18.23 -28.12
N TYR A 235 9.66 17.33 -27.37
CA TYR A 235 8.27 17.50 -26.95
C TYR A 235 8.16 18.70 -25.99
N SER A 236 7.36 19.70 -26.39
CA SER A 236 7.08 20.89 -25.60
C SER A 236 5.63 21.36 -25.78
N LYS A 237 5.18 22.30 -24.94
CA LYS A 237 3.86 22.94 -25.08
C LYS A 237 3.68 23.65 -26.43
N ASP A 238 4.77 24.16 -27.00
CA ASP A 238 4.77 24.86 -28.29
C ASP A 238 5.00 23.91 -29.48
N HIS A 239 5.53 22.71 -29.21
CA HIS A 239 5.87 21.70 -30.22
C HIS A 239 5.37 20.32 -29.77
N ILE A 240 4.08 20.08 -30.01
CA ILE A 240 3.47 18.75 -29.83
C ILE A 240 3.84 17.90 -31.05
N PRO A 241 4.43 16.69 -30.88
CA PRO A 241 4.72 15.80 -31.99
C PRO A 241 3.46 15.47 -32.80
N LYS A 242 3.56 15.46 -34.13
CA LYS A 242 2.40 15.19 -35.01
C LYS A 242 1.86 13.76 -34.84
N GLU A 243 2.72 12.85 -34.39
CA GLU A 243 2.43 11.44 -34.17
C GLU A 243 1.86 11.17 -32.75
N PHE A 244 1.75 12.20 -31.91
CA PHE A 244 1.20 12.10 -30.57
C PHE A 244 -0.32 11.92 -30.63
N GLN A 245 -0.82 10.84 -30.03
CA GLN A 245 -2.20 10.36 -30.15
C GLN A 245 -2.88 10.12 -28.81
N LEU A 246 -2.17 10.24 -27.69
CA LEU A 246 -2.83 10.16 -26.38
C LEU A 246 -3.70 11.40 -26.15
N PRO A 247 -4.85 11.25 -25.46
CA PRO A 247 -5.66 12.39 -25.07
C PRO A 247 -4.83 13.40 -24.27
N ASN A 248 -5.01 14.68 -24.60
CA ASN A 248 -4.46 15.81 -23.90
C ASN A 248 -2.92 15.82 -23.77
N ALA A 249 -2.25 16.35 -24.78
CA ALA A 249 -0.80 16.52 -24.81
C ALA A 249 -0.27 17.35 -23.62
N TYR A 250 -0.94 18.44 -23.25
CA TYR A 250 -0.47 19.32 -22.17
C TYR A 250 -0.37 18.59 -20.83
N TRP A 251 -1.31 17.70 -20.56
CA TRP A 251 -1.31 16.82 -19.39
C TRP A 251 -0.05 15.93 -19.36
N TRP A 252 0.24 15.22 -20.45
CA TRP A 252 1.42 14.35 -20.53
C TRP A 252 2.74 15.11 -20.46
N TYR A 253 2.80 16.29 -21.07
CA TYR A 253 3.97 17.15 -20.98
C TYR A 253 4.23 17.59 -19.53
N GLU A 254 3.17 17.96 -18.79
CA GLU A 254 3.28 18.37 -17.39
C GLU A 254 3.87 17.27 -16.51
N LEU A 255 3.46 16.01 -16.74
CA LEU A 255 3.89 14.88 -15.92
C LEU A 255 5.24 14.28 -16.32
N ARG A 256 5.76 14.59 -17.51
CA ARG A 256 6.93 13.96 -18.11
C ARG A 256 8.10 13.78 -17.14
N ASP A 257 8.38 14.81 -16.36
CA ASP A 257 9.53 14.88 -15.45
C ASP A 257 9.12 14.81 -13.97
N TYR A 258 7.84 14.66 -13.68
CA TYR A 258 7.32 14.58 -12.32
C TYR A 258 7.52 13.17 -11.74
N VAL A 259 8.16 13.12 -10.58
CA VAL A 259 8.34 11.90 -9.77
C VAL A 259 7.86 12.21 -8.34
N PRO A 260 6.75 11.61 -7.88
CA PRO A 260 6.08 11.98 -6.64
C PRO A 260 6.93 11.72 -5.41
N THR A 261 7.65 10.60 -5.38
CA THR A 261 8.59 10.25 -4.29
C THR A 261 9.70 11.28 -4.12
N LYS A 262 10.23 11.85 -5.21
CA LYS A 262 11.27 12.88 -5.16
C LYS A 262 10.75 14.21 -4.60
N LEU A 263 9.51 14.58 -4.91
CA LEU A 263 8.88 15.77 -4.36
C LEU A 263 8.56 15.57 -2.88
N ALA A 264 7.92 14.45 -2.53
CA ALA A 264 7.56 14.10 -1.16
C ALA A 264 8.77 13.99 -0.22
N ALA A 265 9.95 13.59 -0.73
CA ALA A 265 11.19 13.53 0.06
C ALA A 265 11.65 14.91 0.56
N LYS A 266 11.22 16.00 -0.10
CA LYS A 266 11.53 17.39 0.26
C LYS A 266 10.48 18.01 1.19
N GLN A 267 9.38 17.31 1.44
CA GLN A 267 8.24 17.80 2.22
C GLN A 267 8.26 17.27 3.65
N ASN A 268 7.59 18.00 4.55
CA ASN A 268 7.51 17.66 5.97
C ASN A 268 6.08 17.37 6.44
N VAL A 269 5.06 17.45 5.59
CA VAL A 269 3.67 17.12 5.96
C VAL A 269 3.54 15.61 6.20
N PRO A 270 3.04 15.14 7.37
CA PRO A 270 2.88 13.71 7.66
C PRO A 270 2.20 12.92 6.54
N LEU A 271 2.69 11.71 6.27
CA LEU A 271 2.12 10.83 5.25
C LEU A 271 1.73 9.46 5.82
N PHE A 272 0.63 8.90 5.34
CA PHE A 272 0.29 7.49 5.48
C PHE A 272 0.16 6.84 4.11
N ILE A 273 1.02 5.86 3.82
CA ILE A 273 1.10 5.25 2.49
C ILE A 273 0.63 3.80 2.56
N MET A 274 -0.41 3.48 1.80
CA MET A 274 -1.16 2.24 1.87
C MET A 274 -1.14 1.57 0.49
N GLN A 275 -0.92 0.25 0.46
CA GLN A 275 -0.86 -0.51 -0.79
C GLN A 275 -1.55 -1.86 -0.62
N GLY A 276 -2.28 -2.28 -1.65
CA GLY A 276 -2.79 -3.64 -1.76
C GLY A 276 -1.76 -4.58 -2.37
N ALA A 277 -1.55 -5.75 -1.75
CA ALA A 277 -0.61 -6.76 -2.26
C ALA A 277 -1.13 -7.47 -3.52
N LYS A 278 -2.42 -7.30 -3.84
CA LYS A 278 -3.09 -7.87 -5.03
C LYS A 278 -3.51 -6.79 -6.03
N ASP A 279 -2.98 -5.59 -5.89
CA ASP A 279 -3.18 -4.52 -6.85
C ASP A 279 -2.42 -4.83 -8.15
N LEU A 280 -3.17 -4.95 -9.25
CA LEU A 280 -2.64 -5.19 -10.59
C LEU A 280 -2.42 -3.91 -11.41
N GLN A 281 -2.93 -2.76 -10.94
CA GLN A 281 -2.76 -1.48 -11.63
C GLN A 281 -1.55 -0.73 -11.08
N VAL A 282 -1.35 -0.77 -9.77
CA VAL A 282 -0.17 -0.20 -9.09
C VAL A 282 0.50 -1.32 -8.30
N PRO A 283 1.64 -1.86 -8.77
CA PRO A 283 2.20 -3.06 -8.19
C PRO A 283 2.68 -2.83 -6.75
N PRO A 284 2.68 -3.88 -5.90
CA PRO A 284 3.11 -3.76 -4.50
C PRO A 284 4.53 -3.23 -4.30
N SER A 285 5.38 -3.30 -5.33
CA SER A 285 6.72 -2.71 -5.36
C SER A 285 6.72 -1.19 -5.18
N ASP A 286 5.67 -0.48 -5.60
CA ASP A 286 5.58 0.96 -5.42
C ASP A 286 5.62 1.37 -3.94
N LEU A 287 5.06 0.56 -3.02
CA LEU A 287 5.20 0.82 -1.59
C LEU A 287 6.67 0.75 -1.14
N GLN A 288 7.43 -0.21 -1.68
CA GLN A 288 8.85 -0.34 -1.39
C GLN A 288 9.64 0.87 -1.91
N ASP A 289 9.30 1.37 -3.08
CA ASP A 289 9.91 2.57 -3.66
C ASP A 289 9.61 3.82 -2.83
N TRP A 290 8.36 3.97 -2.37
CA TRP A 290 7.98 4.99 -1.38
C TRP A 290 8.80 4.89 -0.09
N GLN A 291 8.92 3.69 0.48
CA GLN A 291 9.71 3.46 1.70
C GLN A 291 11.19 3.82 1.52
N ASN A 292 11.76 3.44 0.38
CA ASN A 292 13.16 3.71 0.05
C ASN A 292 13.40 5.22 -0.08
N ALA A 293 12.57 5.90 -0.87
CA ALA A 293 12.71 7.33 -1.14
C ALA A 293 12.48 8.20 0.10
N LEU A 294 11.57 7.78 0.99
CA LEU A 294 11.20 8.53 2.19
C LEU A 294 11.86 8.01 3.47
N SER A 295 12.86 7.13 3.37
CA SER A 295 13.58 6.51 4.50
C SER A 295 14.16 7.49 5.53
N LYS A 296 14.43 8.74 5.12
CA LYS A 296 14.93 9.82 6.00
C LYS A 296 13.81 10.53 6.77
N ARG A 297 12.55 10.40 6.35
CA ARG A 297 11.41 11.04 6.99
C ARG A 297 10.89 10.17 8.14
N LYS A 298 10.77 10.75 9.32
CA LYS A 298 10.28 10.06 10.53
C LYS A 298 8.76 10.11 10.71
N ASN A 299 8.08 10.94 9.92
CA ASN A 299 6.64 11.17 9.98
C ASN A 299 5.89 10.55 8.80
N VAL A 300 6.35 9.37 8.37
CA VAL A 300 5.71 8.59 7.31
C VAL A 300 5.41 7.20 7.84
N SER A 301 4.15 6.81 7.75
CA SER A 301 3.65 5.47 8.08
C SER A 301 3.38 4.70 6.79
N TYR A 302 3.55 3.38 6.82
CA TYR A 302 3.35 2.51 5.66
C TYR A 302 2.48 1.33 6.04
N LYS A 303 1.62 0.86 5.13
CA LYS A 303 0.80 -0.33 5.34
C LYS A 303 0.60 -1.11 4.04
N MET A 304 0.89 -2.41 4.09
CA MET A 304 0.56 -3.36 3.03
C MET A 304 -0.64 -4.20 3.47
N TYR A 305 -1.65 -4.33 2.60
CA TYR A 305 -2.83 -5.16 2.83
C TYR A 305 -2.76 -6.42 1.96
N PRO A 306 -2.63 -7.63 2.55
CA PRO A 306 -2.32 -8.86 1.80
C PRO A 306 -3.34 -9.28 0.74
N ASP A 307 -4.61 -8.95 0.94
CA ASP A 307 -5.70 -9.37 0.06
C ASP A 307 -6.36 -8.21 -0.69
N LEU A 308 -5.91 -6.96 -0.47
CA LEU A 308 -6.52 -5.79 -1.06
C LEU A 308 -6.11 -5.66 -2.53
N ILE A 309 -7.09 -5.47 -3.41
CA ILE A 309 -6.91 -5.14 -4.83
C ILE A 309 -7.00 -3.63 -5.06
N HIS A 310 -6.82 -3.18 -6.31
CA HIS A 310 -6.86 -1.76 -6.65
C HIS A 310 -8.19 -1.07 -6.26
N LEU A 311 -9.34 -1.77 -6.37
CA LEU A 311 -10.64 -1.21 -5.98
C LEU A 311 -10.86 -1.09 -4.45
N LEU A 312 -9.79 -1.25 -3.67
CA LEU A 312 -9.79 -1.17 -2.21
C LEU A 312 -10.70 -2.19 -1.52
N VAL A 313 -10.92 -3.34 -2.17
CA VAL A 313 -11.67 -4.48 -1.61
C VAL A 313 -10.76 -5.70 -1.43
N ASN A 314 -11.10 -6.57 -0.50
CA ASN A 314 -10.35 -7.80 -0.27
C ASN A 314 -10.76 -8.89 -1.28
N TYR A 315 -9.78 -9.51 -1.95
CA TYR A 315 -9.95 -10.67 -2.80
C TYR A 315 -9.02 -11.80 -2.37
N LYS A 316 -9.55 -13.00 -2.10
CA LYS A 316 -8.73 -14.14 -1.64
C LYS A 316 -8.09 -14.93 -2.79
N GLY A 317 -8.65 -14.87 -3.99
CA GLY A 317 -8.12 -15.56 -5.17
C GLY A 317 -6.84 -14.92 -5.72
N LYS A 318 -6.39 -15.43 -6.86
CA LYS A 318 -5.31 -14.84 -7.65
C LYS A 318 -5.92 -13.75 -8.55
N PRO A 319 -5.50 -12.49 -8.45
CA PRO A 319 -6.14 -11.41 -9.20
C PRO A 319 -5.88 -11.56 -10.69
N ASP A 320 -6.90 -11.28 -11.49
CA ASP A 320 -6.83 -11.29 -12.95
C ASP A 320 -7.84 -10.34 -13.62
N PHE A 321 -8.36 -9.37 -12.86
CA PHE A 321 -9.45 -8.44 -13.17
C PHE A 321 -10.86 -9.04 -13.13
N SER A 322 -11.04 -10.36 -13.11
CA SER A 322 -12.38 -10.95 -12.94
C SER A 322 -12.99 -10.60 -11.58
N GLU A 323 -12.14 -10.36 -10.57
CA GLU A 323 -12.56 -9.98 -9.24
C GLU A 323 -13.28 -8.62 -9.16
N TYR A 324 -13.13 -7.76 -10.18
CA TYR A 324 -13.79 -6.45 -10.22
C TYR A 324 -15.31 -6.58 -10.38
N ALA A 325 -15.79 -7.74 -10.85
CA ALA A 325 -17.21 -8.03 -10.97
C ALA A 325 -17.82 -8.56 -9.67
N ILE A 326 -17.02 -8.87 -8.65
CA ILE A 326 -17.48 -9.45 -7.39
C ILE A 326 -17.91 -8.33 -6.43
N PRO A 327 -19.18 -8.29 -5.97
CA PRO A 327 -19.62 -7.31 -4.99
C PRO A 327 -18.82 -7.41 -3.69
N ALA A 328 -18.22 -6.30 -3.31
CA ALA A 328 -17.44 -6.15 -2.09
C ALA A 328 -17.38 -4.69 -1.66
N ASN A 329 -17.03 -4.49 -0.40
CA ASN A 329 -16.86 -3.16 0.21
C ASN A 329 -15.42 -2.96 0.68
N VAL A 330 -15.04 -1.71 0.89
CA VAL A 330 -13.78 -1.36 1.56
C VAL A 330 -13.76 -2.03 2.93
N PRO A 331 -12.72 -2.81 3.26
CA PRO A 331 -12.76 -3.63 4.46
C PRO A 331 -12.48 -2.76 5.71
N ILE A 332 -13.14 -3.09 6.83
CA ILE A 332 -13.17 -2.24 8.03
C ILE A 332 -11.78 -1.96 8.60
N GLU A 333 -10.80 -2.83 8.39
CA GLU A 333 -9.41 -2.60 8.80
C GLU A 333 -8.77 -1.39 8.10
N VAL A 334 -9.10 -1.14 6.82
CA VAL A 334 -8.62 0.03 6.07
C VAL A 334 -9.20 1.30 6.70
N ILE A 335 -10.50 1.30 6.98
CA ILE A 335 -11.21 2.41 7.64
C ILE A 335 -10.59 2.72 9.00
N LYS A 336 -10.39 1.70 9.83
CA LYS A 336 -9.83 1.85 11.18
C LYS A 336 -8.38 2.33 11.14
N ASP A 337 -7.56 1.80 10.25
CA ASP A 337 -6.16 2.24 10.12
C ASP A 337 -6.08 3.71 9.70
N ILE A 338 -6.91 4.15 8.74
CA ILE A 338 -7.04 5.57 8.35
C ILE A 338 -7.51 6.41 9.55
N GLY A 339 -8.59 5.98 10.21
CA GLY A 339 -9.19 6.75 11.30
C GLY A 339 -8.25 6.92 12.49
N ASN A 340 -7.53 5.85 12.87
CA ASN A 340 -6.54 5.89 13.94
C ASN A 340 -5.38 6.81 13.58
N TRP A 341 -4.89 6.76 12.34
CA TRP A 341 -3.81 7.65 11.89
C TRP A 341 -4.22 9.12 11.93
N VAL A 342 -5.42 9.45 11.46
CA VAL A 342 -6.00 10.81 11.51
C VAL A 342 -6.17 11.32 12.94
N LYS A 343 -6.59 10.45 13.86
CA LYS A 343 -6.75 10.78 15.29
C LYS A 343 -5.42 10.85 16.06
N GLY A 344 -4.29 10.57 15.39
CA GLY A 344 -2.97 10.52 16.04
C GLY A 344 -2.84 9.35 17.03
N GLU A 345 -3.73 8.37 16.95
CA GLU A 345 -3.68 7.17 17.76
C GLU A 345 -2.54 6.30 17.23
N LYS A 346 -1.61 5.91 18.11
CA LYS A 346 -0.60 4.93 17.72
C LYS A 346 -1.32 3.65 17.34
N THR A 347 -1.31 3.31 16.05
CA THR A 347 -1.69 2.00 15.53
C THR A 347 -0.71 0.94 16.02
N SER A 348 -0.76 0.64 17.31
CA SER A 348 -0.36 -0.68 17.77
C SER A 348 -1.34 -1.63 17.11
N MET A 349 -0.87 -2.50 16.21
CA MET A 349 -1.62 -3.71 15.91
C MET A 349 -1.79 -4.47 17.23
N THR A 350 -2.95 -4.31 17.87
CA THR A 350 -3.30 -5.03 19.08
C THR A 350 -3.68 -6.45 18.69
N PHE A 351 -2.87 -7.42 19.11
CA PHE A 351 -3.26 -8.83 18.98
C PHE A 351 -4.13 -9.22 20.17
N THR A 352 -5.12 -10.07 19.92
CA THR A 352 -6.06 -10.54 20.96
C THR A 352 -5.37 -11.32 22.08
N ASP A 353 -4.16 -11.82 21.84
CA ASP A 353 -3.37 -12.66 22.74
C ASP A 353 -1.98 -12.07 23.09
N VAL A 354 -1.74 -10.79 22.76
CA VAL A 354 -0.52 -10.07 23.15
C VAL A 354 -0.89 -8.71 23.71
N GLY A 355 -1.03 -8.64 25.04
CA GLY A 355 -1.20 -7.39 25.77
C GLY A 355 0.06 -6.52 25.78
N SER A 356 -0.11 -5.22 26.07
CA SER A 356 1.01 -4.25 26.17
C SER A 356 2.03 -4.57 27.28
N ASP A 357 1.62 -5.40 28.24
CA ASP A 357 2.42 -5.94 29.34
C ASP A 357 3.14 -7.26 28.98
N PHE A 358 2.89 -7.83 27.80
CA PHE A 358 3.55 -9.05 27.35
C PHE A 358 5.06 -8.81 27.18
N TRP A 359 5.89 -9.72 27.69
CA TRP A 359 7.34 -9.52 27.79
C TRP A 359 8.06 -9.22 26.46
N ALA A 360 7.51 -9.70 25.34
CA ALA A 360 8.04 -9.47 23.99
C ALA A 360 7.21 -8.46 23.17
N TYR A 361 6.31 -7.71 23.80
CA TYR A 361 5.37 -6.82 23.11
C TYR A 361 6.09 -5.83 22.18
N LYS A 362 7.16 -5.19 22.67
CA LYS A 362 7.93 -4.21 21.89
C LYS A 362 8.60 -4.85 20.68
N GLU A 363 9.19 -6.03 20.86
CA GLU A 363 9.87 -6.75 19.79
C GLU A 363 8.90 -7.28 18.73
N ILE A 364 7.73 -7.76 19.17
CA ILE A 364 6.63 -8.18 18.29
C ILE A 364 6.14 -6.98 17.48
N GLN A 365 5.78 -5.88 18.13
CA GLN A 365 5.25 -4.69 17.47
C GLN A 365 6.24 -4.15 16.42
N PHE A 366 7.52 -4.06 16.76
CA PHE A 366 8.55 -3.61 15.81
C PHE A 366 8.60 -4.45 14.54
N LEU A 367 8.62 -5.78 14.66
CA LEU A 367 8.71 -6.65 13.49
C LEU A 367 7.42 -6.66 12.68
N VAL A 368 6.28 -6.42 13.34
CA VAL A 368 4.96 -6.26 12.70
C VAL A 368 4.91 -4.96 11.91
N ASP A 369 5.36 -3.85 12.50
CA ASP A 369 5.42 -2.53 11.85
C ASP A 369 6.38 -2.53 10.65
N LYS A 370 7.45 -3.32 10.72
CA LYS A 370 8.38 -3.54 9.62
C LYS A 370 7.85 -4.51 8.55
N GLY A 371 6.71 -5.15 8.76
CA GLY A 371 6.14 -6.15 7.86
C GLY A 371 6.94 -7.47 7.81
N TYR A 372 7.86 -7.70 8.75
CA TYR A 372 8.68 -8.92 8.79
C TYR A 372 7.90 -10.11 9.32
N ILE A 373 6.95 -9.87 10.23
CA ILE A 373 6.04 -10.88 10.78
C ILE A 373 4.62 -10.32 10.84
N SER A 374 3.61 -11.16 10.67
CA SER A 374 2.19 -10.78 10.80
C SER A 374 1.48 -11.64 11.84
N GLY A 375 0.33 -11.15 12.33
CA GLY A 375 -0.63 -11.98 13.05
C GLY A 375 -1.39 -12.92 12.13
N TYR A 376 -2.28 -13.70 12.75
CA TYR A 376 -3.24 -14.57 12.10
C TYR A 376 -4.53 -13.81 11.79
N LYS A 377 -5.35 -14.38 10.90
CA LYS A 377 -6.60 -13.76 10.43
C LYS A 377 -7.65 -13.57 11.53
N ASP A 378 -7.53 -14.34 12.62
CA ASP A 378 -8.38 -14.25 13.81
C ASP A 378 -7.98 -13.09 14.76
N GLY A 379 -7.00 -12.28 14.38
CA GLY A 379 -6.48 -11.18 15.19
C GLY A 379 -5.47 -11.61 16.27
N SER A 380 -5.11 -12.89 16.34
CA SER A 380 -4.08 -13.38 17.26
C SER A 380 -2.67 -13.28 16.68
N PHE A 381 -1.65 -13.21 17.52
CA PHE A 381 -0.26 -13.37 17.14
C PHE A 381 0.25 -14.80 17.37
N GLN A 382 -0.34 -15.54 18.30
CA GLN A 382 0.07 -16.86 18.80
C GLN A 382 1.53 -16.86 19.29
N PRO A 383 1.89 -16.05 20.31
CA PRO A 383 3.27 -15.83 20.72
C PRO A 383 4.01 -17.11 21.15
N ASN A 384 3.27 -18.11 21.63
CA ASN A 384 3.82 -19.39 22.12
C ASN A 384 3.90 -20.48 21.05
N LYS A 385 3.36 -20.24 19.84
CA LYS A 385 3.45 -21.21 18.75
C LYS A 385 4.87 -21.31 18.23
N THR A 386 5.31 -22.54 17.95
CA THR A 386 6.62 -22.86 17.40
C THR A 386 6.77 -22.37 15.96
N VAL A 387 8.00 -22.07 15.56
CA VAL A 387 8.33 -21.55 14.22
C VAL A 387 9.01 -22.64 13.39
N THR A 388 8.56 -22.85 12.14
CA THR A 388 9.22 -23.78 11.22
C THR A 388 10.46 -23.15 10.59
N ARG A 389 11.36 -23.99 10.06
CA ARG A 389 12.57 -23.55 9.38
C ARG A 389 12.29 -22.62 8.20
N ALA A 390 11.22 -22.87 7.45
CA ALA A 390 10.81 -22.02 6.33
C ALA A 390 10.31 -20.63 6.77
N HIS A 391 9.51 -20.56 7.84
CA HIS A 391 9.06 -19.29 8.39
C HIS A 391 10.24 -18.44 8.91
N ALA A 392 11.20 -19.07 9.59
CA ALA A 392 12.41 -18.39 10.04
C ALA A 392 13.27 -17.89 8.88
N ALA A 393 13.35 -18.66 7.78
CA ALA A 393 14.04 -18.24 6.56
C ALA A 393 13.40 -16.99 5.94
N LYS A 394 12.07 -16.96 5.82
CA LYS A 394 11.33 -15.77 5.33
C LYS A 394 11.59 -14.54 6.19
N LEU A 395 11.43 -14.67 7.51
CA LEU A 395 11.65 -13.59 8.47
C LEU A 395 13.08 -13.02 8.36
N LEU A 396 14.09 -13.89 8.31
CA LEU A 396 15.49 -13.49 8.23
C LEU A 396 15.86 -12.89 6.86
N ALA A 397 15.33 -13.43 5.77
CA ALA A 397 15.54 -12.89 4.43
C ALA A 397 14.99 -11.46 4.32
N ASN A 398 13.78 -11.21 4.81
CA ASN A 398 13.18 -9.88 4.84
C ASN A 398 14.00 -8.89 5.68
N ALA A 399 14.49 -9.32 6.85
CA ALA A 399 15.37 -8.51 7.69
C ALA A 399 16.72 -8.16 7.02
N LEU A 400 17.16 -8.95 6.05
CA LEU A 400 18.40 -8.74 5.29
C LEU A 400 18.16 -8.01 3.95
N GLY A 401 16.98 -7.44 3.75
CA GLY A 401 16.64 -6.68 2.54
C GLY A 401 16.42 -7.55 1.31
N PHE A 402 15.80 -8.72 1.47
CA PHE A 402 15.41 -9.57 0.35
C PHE A 402 14.51 -8.79 -0.64
N ASP A 403 14.94 -8.77 -1.89
CA ASP A 403 14.21 -8.18 -3.01
C ASP A 403 13.52 -9.27 -3.81
N HIS A 404 12.19 -9.20 -3.86
CA HIS A 404 11.33 -10.15 -4.55
C HIS A 404 11.56 -10.19 -6.07
N THR A 405 12.14 -9.14 -6.65
CA THR A 405 12.43 -9.06 -8.10
C THR A 405 13.67 -9.86 -8.52
N LEU A 406 14.51 -10.28 -7.57
CA LEU A 406 15.76 -11.01 -7.81
C LEU A 406 15.61 -12.53 -7.69
N ALA A 407 14.40 -13.04 -7.49
CA ALA A 407 14.16 -14.47 -7.32
C ALA A 407 14.40 -15.24 -8.63
N LYS A 408 15.43 -16.10 -8.65
CA LYS A 408 15.62 -17.10 -9.70
C LYS A 408 15.00 -18.43 -9.26
N ASP A 409 14.13 -18.97 -10.10
CA ASP A 409 13.29 -20.17 -9.86
C ASP A 409 14.05 -21.51 -9.89
N SER A 410 15.32 -21.55 -9.45
CA SER A 410 16.05 -22.81 -9.35
C SER A 410 15.86 -23.43 -7.97
N THR A 411 15.35 -24.67 -7.93
CA THR A 411 15.28 -25.45 -6.69
C THR A 411 16.69 -25.65 -6.12
N VAL A 412 16.87 -25.30 -4.86
CA VAL A 412 18.18 -25.37 -4.18
C VAL A 412 18.32 -26.55 -3.24
N PHE A 413 17.21 -27.18 -2.86
CA PHE A 413 17.16 -28.34 -1.97
C PHE A 413 16.13 -29.33 -2.50
N LYS A 414 16.36 -30.62 -2.27
CA LYS A 414 15.54 -31.70 -2.85
C LYS A 414 14.08 -31.69 -2.39
N ASP A 415 13.82 -31.15 -1.21
CA ASP A 415 12.53 -31.13 -0.53
C ASP A 415 11.88 -29.73 -0.49
N VAL A 416 12.35 -28.81 -1.33
CA VAL A 416 11.73 -27.50 -1.56
C VAL A 416 11.30 -27.46 -3.02
N ALA A 417 10.01 -27.71 -3.25
CA ALA A 417 9.39 -27.70 -4.57
C ALA A 417 9.50 -26.32 -5.24
N SER A 418 9.46 -26.28 -6.58
CA SER A 418 9.57 -25.03 -7.35
C SER A 418 8.43 -24.04 -7.09
N ASP A 419 7.27 -24.54 -6.67
CA ASP A 419 6.07 -23.78 -6.35
C ASP A 419 5.92 -23.47 -4.84
N ASN A 420 6.91 -23.84 -4.01
CA ASN A 420 6.88 -23.57 -2.58
C ASN A 420 7.02 -22.06 -2.31
N GLU A 421 6.08 -21.48 -1.57
CA GLU A 421 6.06 -20.03 -1.27
C GLU A 421 7.34 -19.53 -0.56
N PHE A 422 8.06 -20.41 0.14
CA PHE A 422 9.28 -20.07 0.86
C PHE A 422 10.55 -20.19 0.01
N LEU A 423 10.45 -20.76 -1.20
CA LEU A 423 11.59 -21.00 -2.09
C LEU A 423 12.43 -19.74 -2.32
N PRO A 424 11.88 -18.56 -2.63
CA PRO A 424 12.68 -17.37 -2.93
C PRO A 424 13.58 -16.95 -1.74
N TYR A 425 13.04 -17.00 -0.53
CA TYR A 425 13.77 -16.63 0.69
C TYR A 425 14.85 -17.66 1.03
N ILE A 426 14.53 -18.96 0.91
CA ILE A 426 15.47 -20.05 1.12
C ILE A 426 16.62 -19.94 0.11
N HIS A 427 16.31 -19.70 -1.15
CA HIS A 427 17.28 -19.51 -2.21
C HIS A 427 18.22 -18.33 -1.91
N PHE A 428 17.65 -17.16 -1.57
CA PHE A 428 18.43 -15.97 -1.19
C PHE A 428 19.39 -16.22 -0.04
N LEU A 429 18.93 -16.84 1.05
CA LEU A 429 19.77 -17.14 2.20
C LEU A 429 20.87 -18.17 1.86
N LYS A 430 20.60 -19.11 0.96
CA LYS A 430 21.61 -20.06 0.49
C LYS A 430 22.69 -19.36 -0.34
N GLN A 431 22.30 -18.45 -1.24
CA GLN A 431 23.26 -17.67 -2.02
C GLN A 431 24.14 -16.77 -1.16
N LYS A 432 23.60 -16.21 -0.08
CA LYS A 432 24.38 -15.47 0.93
C LYS A 432 25.27 -16.37 1.81
N GLY A 433 25.22 -17.69 1.66
CA GLY A 433 25.98 -18.64 2.48
C GLY A 433 25.47 -18.80 3.92
N ILE A 434 24.28 -18.26 4.22
CA ILE A 434 23.69 -18.28 5.58
C ILE A 434 23.10 -19.66 5.88
N ILE A 435 22.51 -20.31 4.87
CA ILE A 435 21.98 -21.67 5.00
C ILE A 435 22.67 -22.64 4.03
N SER A 436 22.96 -23.84 4.53
CA SER A 436 23.62 -24.91 3.76
C SER A 436 22.72 -26.14 3.53
N GLY A 437 21.59 -26.24 4.25
CA GLY A 437 20.81 -27.48 4.33
C GLY A 437 21.52 -28.60 5.13
N PHE A 438 20.96 -29.80 5.03
CA PHE A 438 21.48 -31.02 5.64
C PHE A 438 22.35 -31.82 4.65
N LYS A 439 23.14 -32.77 5.17
CA LYS A 439 24.06 -33.59 4.37
C LYS A 439 23.36 -34.44 3.30
N ASP A 440 22.08 -34.76 3.50
CA ASP A 440 21.23 -35.50 2.56
C ASP A 440 20.75 -34.64 1.36
N GLY A 441 21.03 -33.33 1.37
CA GLY A 441 20.61 -32.36 0.37
C GLY A 441 19.23 -31.75 0.63
N THR A 442 18.66 -31.94 1.81
CA THR A 442 17.35 -31.38 2.22
C THR A 442 17.50 -30.07 3.00
N PHE A 443 16.43 -29.26 3.01
CA PHE A 443 16.29 -28.09 3.86
C PHE A 443 15.35 -28.33 5.04
N ARG A 444 14.35 -29.19 4.88
CA ARG A 444 13.29 -29.56 5.83
C ARG A 444 12.43 -28.35 6.22
N PRO A 445 11.70 -27.74 5.27
CA PRO A 445 11.00 -26.46 5.47
C PRO A 445 9.94 -26.50 6.58
N ASN A 446 9.30 -27.65 6.78
CA ASN A 446 8.21 -27.83 7.73
C ASN A 446 8.65 -28.28 9.13
N GLU A 447 9.93 -28.65 9.31
CA GLU A 447 10.44 -28.99 10.63
C GLU A 447 10.50 -27.74 11.52
N GLU A 448 10.11 -27.90 12.78
CA GLU A 448 10.20 -26.86 13.80
C GLU A 448 11.66 -26.55 14.16
N LEU A 449 11.99 -25.27 14.21
CA LEU A 449 13.32 -24.76 14.46
C LEU A 449 13.70 -24.87 15.95
N THR A 450 14.90 -25.35 16.25
CA THR A 450 15.44 -25.29 17.62
C THR A 450 16.13 -23.96 17.90
N ARG A 451 16.27 -23.61 19.19
CA ARG A 451 17.00 -22.41 19.62
C ARG A 451 18.46 -22.42 19.15
N ALA A 452 19.14 -23.57 19.16
CA ALA A 452 20.49 -23.70 18.61
C ALA A 452 20.55 -23.43 17.09
N GLN A 453 19.55 -23.88 16.34
CA GLN A 453 19.47 -23.61 14.91
C GLN A 453 19.20 -22.13 14.63
N LEU A 454 18.32 -21.48 15.40
CA LEU A 454 18.11 -20.03 15.30
C LEU A 454 19.40 -19.24 15.62
N ALA A 455 20.15 -19.65 16.65
CA ALA A 455 21.42 -19.02 16.99
C ALA A 455 22.44 -19.09 15.84
N LYS A 456 22.54 -20.26 15.18
CA LYS A 456 23.37 -20.41 13.97
C LYS A 456 22.92 -19.46 12.86
N LEU A 457 21.62 -19.40 12.57
CA LEU A 457 21.08 -18.56 11.50
C LEU A 457 21.40 -17.08 11.72
N LEU A 458 21.13 -16.56 12.92
CA LEU A 458 21.39 -15.16 13.26
C LEU A 458 22.89 -14.84 13.29
N SER A 459 23.71 -15.74 13.83
CA SER A 459 25.17 -15.57 13.83
C SER A 459 25.74 -15.50 12.42
N ALA A 460 25.30 -16.39 11.53
CA ALA A 460 25.75 -16.40 10.14
C ALA A 460 25.25 -15.16 9.37
N ALA A 461 23.98 -14.79 9.55
CA ALA A 461 23.38 -13.65 8.85
C ALA A 461 24.00 -12.30 9.20
N PHE A 462 24.36 -12.11 10.47
CA PHE A 462 24.90 -10.84 10.98
C PHE A 462 26.39 -10.92 11.32
N ASN A 463 27.07 -12.00 10.90
CA ASN A 463 28.49 -12.26 11.16
C ASN A 463 28.88 -12.07 12.64
N LEU A 464 28.03 -12.56 13.55
CA LEU A 464 28.22 -12.41 14.99
C LEU A 464 29.34 -13.33 15.47
N LYS A 465 30.23 -12.77 16.30
CA LYS A 465 31.33 -13.47 16.96
C LYS A 465 31.45 -12.96 18.39
N GLY A 466 31.92 -13.81 19.30
CA GLY A 466 32.20 -13.41 20.66
C GLY A 466 32.13 -14.59 21.63
N HIS A 467 32.69 -14.39 22.82
CA HIS A 467 32.57 -15.31 23.94
C HIS A 467 31.91 -14.57 25.11
N PRO A 468 30.84 -15.11 25.71
CA PRO A 468 30.14 -14.45 26.80
C PRO A 468 30.99 -14.50 28.07
N THR A 469 30.88 -13.47 28.90
CA THR A 469 31.51 -13.45 30.23
C THR A 469 30.88 -14.46 31.19
N LYS A 470 29.64 -14.86 30.92
CA LYS A 470 28.89 -15.88 31.67
C LYS A 470 28.22 -16.86 30.69
N PRO A 471 28.89 -17.97 30.33
CA PRO A 471 28.31 -19.01 29.47
C PRO A 471 27.10 -19.69 30.13
N PHE A 472 26.18 -20.20 29.31
CA PHE A 472 25.01 -20.94 29.79
C PHE A 472 25.39 -22.33 30.31
N LYS A 473 24.73 -22.76 31.39
CA LYS A 473 25.08 -24.00 32.11
C LYS A 473 24.89 -25.28 31.29
N ASP A 474 23.97 -25.27 30.33
CA ASP A 474 23.57 -26.42 29.51
C ASP A 474 24.17 -26.40 28.10
N VAL A 475 25.17 -25.54 27.86
CA VAL A 475 25.88 -25.45 26.57
C VAL A 475 27.30 -25.96 26.77
N ASN A 476 27.54 -27.21 26.36
CA ASN A 476 28.87 -27.80 26.32
C ASN A 476 29.71 -27.10 25.23
N LYS A 477 30.98 -26.78 25.51
CA LYS A 477 31.92 -26.16 24.54
C LYS A 477 32.15 -26.98 23.28
N GLU A 478 32.02 -28.31 23.36
CA GLU A 478 32.13 -29.22 22.23
C GLU A 478 30.82 -29.34 21.43
N TYR A 479 29.72 -28.77 21.93
CA TYR A 479 28.45 -28.78 21.22
C TYR A 479 28.57 -27.96 19.93
N TRP A 480 28.11 -28.52 18.81
CA TRP A 480 28.25 -27.90 17.48
C TRP A 480 27.73 -26.46 17.40
N ALA A 481 26.73 -26.11 18.22
CA ALA A 481 26.14 -24.78 18.24
C ALA A 481 26.76 -23.83 19.27
N SER A 482 27.66 -24.31 20.14
CA SER A 482 28.33 -23.52 21.18
C SER A 482 28.89 -22.19 20.65
N PRO A 483 29.67 -22.14 19.54
CA PRO A 483 30.21 -20.86 19.08
C PRO A 483 29.14 -19.84 18.65
N TYR A 484 28.00 -20.30 18.12
CA TYR A 484 26.90 -19.41 17.72
C TYR A 484 26.08 -18.94 18.93
N ILE A 485 25.86 -19.83 19.90
CA ILE A 485 25.17 -19.49 21.14
C ILE A 485 26.00 -18.49 21.94
N ASP A 486 27.31 -18.72 22.03
CA ASP A 486 28.27 -17.82 22.67
C ASP A 486 28.29 -16.44 22.00
N ALA A 487 28.30 -16.38 20.67
CA ALA A 487 28.23 -15.12 19.94
C ALA A 487 26.94 -14.35 20.29
N LEU A 488 25.79 -15.00 20.27
CA LEU A 488 24.52 -14.36 20.65
C LEU A 488 24.52 -13.87 22.11
N ALA A 489 25.11 -14.65 23.02
CA ALA A 489 25.20 -14.28 24.43
C ALA A 489 26.15 -13.09 24.65
N ALA A 490 27.31 -13.07 23.96
CA ALA A 490 28.28 -11.98 24.02
C ALA A 490 27.69 -10.64 23.56
N HIS A 491 26.73 -10.68 22.63
CA HIS A 491 26.02 -9.50 22.11
C HIS A 491 24.68 -9.22 22.81
N ASN A 492 24.40 -9.85 23.96
CA ASN A 492 23.14 -9.71 24.71
C ASN A 492 21.86 -10.01 23.89
N ILE A 493 21.98 -10.80 22.81
CA ILE A 493 20.82 -11.28 22.04
C ILE A 493 20.17 -12.43 22.80
N ALA A 494 20.97 -13.43 23.18
CA ALA A 494 20.54 -14.54 24.01
C ALA A 494 20.76 -14.20 25.50
N ILE A 495 19.68 -14.03 26.24
CA ILE A 495 19.71 -13.71 27.69
C ILE A 495 19.52 -14.94 28.60
N GLY A 496 19.22 -16.10 28.01
CA GLY A 496 18.98 -17.34 28.74
C GLY A 496 17.63 -17.40 29.47
N ASN A 497 17.36 -18.57 30.05
CA ASN A 497 16.25 -18.83 30.95
C ASN A 497 16.63 -18.42 32.38
N SER A 498 15.63 -18.24 33.25
CA SER A 498 15.83 -17.81 34.65
C SER A 498 16.74 -18.74 35.48
N ASN A 499 16.85 -20.01 35.10
CA ASN A 499 17.73 -20.99 35.74
C ASN A 499 19.20 -20.94 35.24
N GLY A 500 19.52 -20.04 34.31
CA GLY A 500 20.85 -19.87 33.71
C GLY A 500 21.14 -20.82 32.55
N THR A 501 20.11 -21.41 31.93
CA THR A 501 20.25 -22.30 30.75
C THR A 501 19.86 -21.60 29.45
N PHE A 502 20.37 -22.08 28.32
CA PHE A 502 19.98 -21.65 26.99
C PHE A 502 18.82 -22.47 26.42
N GLY A 503 18.78 -23.79 26.65
CA GLY A 503 17.84 -24.72 26.05
C GLY A 503 18.09 -25.00 24.56
N PRO A 504 19.28 -25.47 24.14
CA PRO A 504 19.67 -25.55 22.72
C PRO A 504 18.76 -26.43 21.85
N THR A 505 18.20 -27.49 22.42
CA THR A 505 17.31 -28.45 21.73
C THR A 505 15.84 -28.04 21.75
N GLN A 506 15.46 -27.07 22.58
CA GLN A 506 14.07 -26.62 22.68
C GLN A 506 13.65 -25.94 21.38
N LYS A 507 12.39 -26.15 21.00
CA LYS A 507 11.77 -25.47 19.87
C LYS A 507 11.58 -24.00 20.20
N VAL A 508 11.83 -23.13 19.22
CA VAL A 508 11.71 -21.69 19.42
C VAL A 508 10.30 -21.22 19.07
N THR A 509 9.73 -20.37 19.92
CA THR A 509 8.40 -19.80 19.70
C THR A 509 8.46 -18.54 18.83
N ARG A 510 7.30 -18.08 18.35
CA ARG A 510 7.16 -16.83 17.60
C ARG A 510 7.65 -15.62 18.39
N ALA A 511 7.26 -15.50 19.65
CA ALA A 511 7.72 -14.40 20.52
C ALA A 511 9.23 -14.46 20.77
N GLN A 512 9.80 -15.65 21.00
CA GLN A 512 11.25 -15.80 21.16
C GLN A 512 12.01 -15.46 19.88
N THR A 513 11.50 -15.90 18.72
CA THR A 513 12.09 -15.57 17.43
C THR A 513 12.06 -14.05 17.19
N ALA A 514 10.95 -13.40 17.53
CA ALA A 514 10.81 -11.95 17.45
C ALA A 514 11.83 -11.22 18.33
N ALA A 515 11.95 -11.63 19.59
CA ALA A 515 12.90 -11.03 20.53
C ALA A 515 14.37 -11.18 20.08
N PHE A 516 14.74 -12.36 19.59
CA PHE A 516 16.10 -12.63 19.10
C PHE A 516 16.43 -11.78 17.87
N LEU A 517 15.53 -11.75 16.88
CA LEU A 517 15.76 -10.98 15.66
C LEU A 517 15.79 -9.48 15.95
N TYR A 518 14.85 -8.97 16.75
CA TYR A 518 14.80 -7.56 17.16
C TYR A 518 16.14 -7.12 17.76
N ARG A 519 16.66 -7.85 18.76
CA ARG A 519 17.93 -7.53 19.41
C ARG A 519 19.09 -7.59 18.43
N THR A 520 19.09 -8.56 17.52
CA THR A 520 20.14 -8.70 16.50
C THR A 520 20.17 -7.50 15.55
N ILE A 521 19.01 -7.05 15.07
CA ILE A 521 18.91 -5.86 14.20
C ILE A 521 19.39 -4.59 14.92
N HIS A 522 19.15 -4.49 16.22
CA HIS A 522 19.50 -3.31 17.02
C HIS A 522 20.93 -3.31 17.56
N LEU A 523 21.77 -4.30 17.21
CA LEU A 523 23.21 -4.25 17.50
C LEU A 523 23.96 -3.19 16.70
N GLN A 524 23.42 -2.75 15.56
CA GLN A 524 24.09 -1.85 14.61
C GLN A 524 23.90 -0.36 14.92
N LYS A 525 23.74 0.04 16.19
CA LYS A 525 23.67 1.46 16.60
C LYS A 525 24.72 1.81 17.63
#